data_AF-A0A5A8BZ25-F1
#
_entry.id   AF-A0A5A8BZ25-F1
#
_cell.length_a   1.000
_cell.length_b   1.000
_cell.length_c   1.000
_cell.angle_alpha   90.00
_cell.angle_beta   90.00
_cell.angle_gamma   90.00
#
_symmetry.space_group_name_H-M   'P 1'
#
loop_
_entity.id
_entity.type
_entity.pdbx_description
1 polymer ?
#
loop_
_entity_poly.entity_id
_entity_poly.type
_entity_poly.pdbx_seq_one_letter_code
_entity_poly.pdbx_strand_id
1 'polypeptide(L)'
;MAFFDKDLGGHEFSPMWLVGGFVVYLLAFDFHFLWTHYVLHTTWCFRHVHSVHHNFVNPTAFAQDAVHPLEGVLQGPMGHYFCALVFPMHPVAHAVFGFLTSLYAIAAHDGRAWDLSGHTQHHHHKDLNFGLYGCWDCVCNSRFSPGYNGTVRGLLLTRHLQFQDVFNTADLTAAMQSLQGTDRLRAARHEIEDSRARAGGHPAVHDTSFAGTAAAASSAGDTTSDDSGSDGEEGGSASRRSSSALRRRKRQ
;
A
#
# COMPACT_ATOMS: atom_id res chain seq x y z
N MET A 1 44.62 26.63 4.05
CA MET A 1 43.18 26.36 4.11
C MET A 1 42.96 25.17 5.03
N ALA A 2 43.20 25.37 6.33
CA ALA A 2 43.07 24.37 7.38
C ALA A 2 41.86 24.76 8.24
N PHE A 3 40.66 24.55 7.69
CA PHE A 3 39.38 24.94 8.30
C PHE A 3 38.33 23.84 8.14
N PHE A 4 38.77 22.58 8.19
CA PHE A 4 37.89 21.44 8.44
C PHE A 4 38.36 20.80 9.72
N ASP A 5 37.70 21.23 10.78
CA ASP A 5 37.83 20.75 12.14
C ASP A 5 37.78 19.23 12.16
N LYS A 6 38.84 18.59 12.68
CA LYS A 6 38.84 17.16 12.98
C LYS A 6 38.09 16.88 14.30
N ASP A 7 37.70 17.92 15.04
CA ASP A 7 37.26 17.82 16.43
C ASP A 7 35.74 18.05 16.65
N LEU A 8 34.94 18.12 15.57
CA LEU A 8 33.46 18.19 15.66
C LEU A 8 32.77 16.83 15.85
N GLY A 9 33.50 15.77 16.20
CA GLY A 9 32.92 14.42 16.36
C GLY A 9 32.32 13.90 15.07
N GLY A 10 33.10 13.95 13.98
CA GLY A 10 32.66 13.45 12.68
C GLY A 10 32.16 12.01 12.82
N HIS A 11 30.90 11.76 12.44
CA HIS A 11 30.36 10.40 12.42
C HIS A 11 31.30 9.51 11.61
N GLU A 12 31.97 8.57 12.27
CA GLU A 12 32.81 7.59 11.58
C GLU A 12 31.88 6.66 10.77
N PHE A 13 31.79 6.93 9.48
CA PHE A 13 31.02 6.10 8.55
C PHE A 13 31.77 4.80 8.26
N SER A 14 31.59 3.81 9.13
CA SER A 14 32.15 2.47 8.93
C SER A 14 31.55 1.77 7.69
N PRO A 15 32.22 0.76 7.11
CA PRO A 15 31.63 -0.03 6.03
C PRO A 15 30.27 -0.67 6.40
N MET A 16 30.08 -1.08 7.65
CA MET A 16 28.78 -1.57 8.12
C MET A 16 27.72 -0.48 8.14
N TRP A 17 28.10 0.76 8.44
CA TRP A 17 27.21 1.91 8.35
C TRP A 17 26.79 2.18 6.90
N LEU A 18 27.70 2.00 5.94
CA LEU A 18 27.38 2.10 4.52
C LEU A 18 26.36 1.03 4.09
N VAL A 19 26.56 -0.23 4.51
CA VAL A 19 25.64 -1.34 4.21
C VAL A 19 24.28 -1.09 4.87
N GLY A 20 24.25 -0.72 6.15
CA GLY A 20 23.02 -0.37 6.86
C GLY A 20 22.29 0.80 6.21
N GLY A 21 23.02 1.85 5.86
CA GLY A 21 22.49 3.00 5.14
C GLY A 21 21.90 2.65 3.78
N PHE A 22 22.52 1.73 3.04
CA PHE A 22 21.97 1.23 1.77
C PHE A 22 20.64 0.51 1.96
N VAL A 23 20.55 -0.41 2.92
CA VAL A 23 19.31 -1.15 3.20
C VAL A 23 18.20 -0.19 3.65
N VAL A 24 18.51 0.73 4.58
CA VAL A 24 17.54 1.73 5.05
C VAL A 24 17.10 2.64 3.91
N TYR A 25 18.03 3.07 3.05
CA TYR A 25 17.72 3.88 1.89
C TYR A 25 16.71 3.18 0.97
N LEU A 26 16.93 1.90 0.61
CA LEU A 26 16.01 1.18 -0.27
C LEU A 26 14.60 1.10 0.32
N LEU A 27 14.50 0.76 1.60
CA LEU A 27 13.22 0.62 2.29
C LEU A 27 12.51 1.97 2.48
N ALA A 28 13.24 3.01 2.90
CA ALA A 28 12.69 4.33 3.14
C ALA A 28 12.27 5.02 1.84
N PHE A 29 13.06 4.89 0.78
CA PHE A 29 12.73 5.44 -0.53
C PHE A 29 11.48 4.75 -1.10
N ASP A 30 11.42 3.42 -1.09
CA ASP A 30 10.25 2.68 -1.59
C ASP A 30 8.99 2.98 -0.78
N PHE A 31 9.12 3.19 0.53
CA PHE A 31 8.02 3.61 1.39
C PHE A 31 7.48 4.97 0.95
N HIS A 32 8.36 5.98 0.87
CA HIS A 32 7.99 7.32 0.43
C HIS A 32 7.37 7.30 -0.97
N PHE A 33 7.99 6.57 -1.90
CA PHE A 33 7.53 6.45 -3.26
C PHE A 33 6.12 5.83 -3.31
N LEU A 34 5.90 4.69 -2.65
CA LEU A 34 4.58 4.04 -2.61
C LEU A 34 3.50 4.98 -2.10
N TRP A 35 3.72 5.67 -0.98
CA TRP A 35 2.69 6.52 -0.37
C TRP A 35 2.41 7.77 -1.18
N THR A 36 3.44 8.45 -1.68
CA THR A 36 3.26 9.63 -2.52
C THR A 36 2.63 9.26 -3.85
N HIS A 37 2.98 8.11 -4.43
CA HIS A 37 2.36 7.58 -5.64
C HIS A 37 0.89 7.24 -5.42
N TYR A 38 0.56 6.59 -4.31
CA TYR A 38 -0.83 6.35 -3.93
C TYR A 38 -1.63 7.67 -3.82
N VAL A 39 -1.05 8.71 -3.18
CA VAL A 39 -1.67 10.05 -3.12
C VAL A 39 -1.83 10.67 -4.51
N LEU A 40 -0.86 10.48 -5.41
CA LEU A 40 -0.93 10.95 -6.79
C LEU A 40 -2.06 10.27 -7.59
N HIS A 41 -2.47 9.05 -7.21
CA HIS A 41 -3.63 8.35 -7.77
C HIS A 41 -4.98 8.76 -7.18
N THR A 42 -5.01 9.63 -6.17
CA THR A 42 -6.29 10.23 -5.71
C THR A 42 -6.92 11.06 -6.83
N THR A 43 -8.25 11.16 -6.87
CA THR A 43 -8.97 11.77 -8.01
C THR A 43 -8.48 13.17 -8.39
N TRP A 44 -8.14 14.01 -7.40
CA TRP A 44 -7.66 15.36 -7.67
C TRP A 44 -6.23 15.36 -8.20
N CYS A 45 -5.30 14.70 -7.51
CA CYS A 45 -3.90 14.64 -7.90
C CYS A 45 -3.73 13.93 -9.25
N PHE A 46 -4.49 12.87 -9.49
CA PHE A 46 -4.43 12.14 -10.74
C PHE A 46 -4.79 13.05 -11.90
N ARG A 47 -5.92 13.76 -11.82
CA ARG A 47 -6.39 14.62 -12.91
C ARG A 47 -5.40 15.74 -13.25
N HIS A 48 -4.79 16.37 -12.25
CA HIS A 48 -4.00 17.60 -12.46
C HIS A 48 -2.49 17.39 -12.52
N VAL A 49 -1.98 16.31 -11.94
CA VAL A 49 -0.54 16.07 -11.80
C VAL A 49 -0.18 14.77 -12.52
N HIS A 50 -0.75 13.65 -12.11
CA HIS A 50 -0.26 12.33 -12.48
C HIS A 50 -0.80 11.80 -13.82
N SER A 51 -1.87 12.42 -14.35
CA SER A 51 -2.47 12.03 -15.63
C SER A 51 -1.49 12.19 -16.79
N VAL A 52 -0.59 13.18 -16.72
CA VAL A 52 0.45 13.42 -17.73
C VAL A 52 1.36 12.19 -17.86
N HIS A 53 1.81 11.66 -16.72
CA HIS A 53 2.61 10.45 -16.66
C HIS A 53 1.86 9.23 -17.22
N HIS A 54 0.61 9.05 -16.80
CA HIS A 54 -0.21 7.92 -17.23
C HIS A 54 -0.79 8.02 -18.65
N ASN A 55 -0.53 9.11 -19.38
CA ASN A 55 -0.82 9.16 -20.81
C ASN A 55 0.07 8.20 -21.61
N PHE A 56 1.24 7.85 -21.07
CA PHE A 56 2.16 6.86 -21.64
C PHE A 56 1.78 5.44 -21.24
N VAL A 57 0.62 4.95 -21.71
CA VAL A 57 0.08 3.62 -21.35
C VAL A 57 1.08 2.47 -21.61
N ASN A 58 1.87 2.57 -22.68
CA ASN A 58 3.03 1.72 -22.92
C ASN A 58 4.28 2.60 -22.75
N PRO A 59 4.79 2.76 -21.52
CA PRO A 59 5.90 3.66 -21.27
C PRO A 59 7.18 3.15 -21.96
N THR A 60 8.08 4.09 -22.25
CA THR A 60 9.48 3.80 -22.56
C THR A 60 10.32 4.33 -21.41
N ALA A 61 11.62 4.04 -21.40
CA ALA A 61 12.57 4.63 -20.46
C ALA A 61 12.42 6.17 -20.31
N PHE A 62 12.11 6.89 -21.39
CA PHE A 62 11.94 8.35 -21.36
C PHE A 62 10.63 8.82 -20.70
N ALA A 63 9.64 7.95 -20.55
CA ALA A 63 8.40 8.29 -19.86
C ALA A 63 8.63 8.55 -18.36
N GLN A 64 9.70 7.99 -17.78
CA GLN A 64 10.06 8.20 -16.38
C GLN A 64 10.22 9.69 -16.01
N ASP A 65 10.83 10.48 -16.90
CA ASP A 65 11.06 11.90 -16.66
C ASP A 65 9.99 12.79 -17.32
N ALA A 66 9.03 12.20 -18.03
CA ALA A 66 7.93 12.90 -18.70
C ALA A 66 6.73 13.12 -17.74
N VAL A 67 7.03 13.68 -16.57
CA VAL A 67 6.08 13.87 -15.46
C VAL A 67 5.76 15.34 -15.24
N HIS A 68 4.69 15.61 -14.50
CA HIS A 68 4.41 16.96 -14.01
C HIS A 68 5.52 17.40 -13.03
N PRO A 69 6.00 18.67 -13.03
CA PRO A 69 7.10 19.10 -12.16
C PRO A 69 6.89 18.81 -10.67
N LEU A 70 5.65 18.94 -10.17
CA LEU A 70 5.31 18.59 -8.79
C LEU A 70 5.57 17.11 -8.47
N GLU A 71 5.21 16.20 -9.39
CA GLU A 71 5.49 14.77 -9.25
C GLU A 71 6.99 14.51 -9.29
N GLY A 72 7.72 15.11 -10.23
CA GLY A 72 9.17 14.99 -10.31
C GLY A 72 9.89 15.43 -9.05
N VAL A 73 9.48 16.53 -8.42
CA VAL A 73 10.03 16.99 -7.14
C VAL A 73 9.64 16.05 -5.99
N LEU A 74 8.37 15.66 -5.93
CA LEU A 74 7.82 14.87 -4.83
C LEU A 74 8.39 13.44 -4.78
N GLN A 75 8.50 12.76 -5.92
CA GLN A 75 8.98 11.38 -5.99
C GLN A 75 10.50 11.27 -6.20
N GLY A 76 11.13 12.28 -6.81
CA GLY A 76 12.58 12.33 -6.99
C GLY A 76 13.30 12.92 -5.77
N PRO A 77 13.70 14.21 -5.80
CA PRO A 77 14.49 14.84 -4.73
C PRO A 77 13.90 14.68 -3.33
N MET A 78 12.59 14.90 -3.14
CA MET A 78 12.00 14.79 -1.79
C MET A 78 12.08 13.36 -1.24
N GLY A 79 11.92 12.33 -2.08
CA GLY A 79 12.08 10.94 -1.68
C GLY A 79 13.53 10.61 -1.31
N HIS A 80 14.50 11.13 -2.06
CA HIS A 80 15.92 10.97 -1.71
C HIS A 80 16.22 11.63 -0.36
N TYR A 81 15.80 12.88 -0.15
CA TYR A 81 16.05 13.58 1.11
C TYR A 81 15.30 12.98 2.30
N PHE A 82 14.11 12.40 2.09
CA PHE A 82 13.39 11.67 3.13
C PHE A 82 14.25 10.58 3.76
N CYS A 83 15.04 9.85 2.96
CA CYS A 83 15.94 8.81 3.45
C CYS A 83 16.97 9.35 4.47
N ALA A 84 17.48 10.58 4.25
CA ALA A 84 18.44 11.22 5.14
C ALA A 84 17.80 11.72 6.45
N LEU A 85 16.48 11.89 6.50
CA LEU A 85 15.74 12.18 7.74
C LEU A 85 15.56 10.93 8.62
N VAL A 86 15.46 9.76 7.98
CA VAL A 86 15.29 8.47 8.66
C VAL A 86 16.61 7.95 9.20
N PHE A 87 17.70 8.16 8.46
CA PHE A 87 19.02 7.63 8.81
C PHE A 87 20.14 8.59 8.41
N PRO A 88 21.13 8.88 9.29
CA PRO A 88 22.23 9.75 8.93
C PRO A 88 23.16 9.06 7.93
N MET A 89 23.12 9.48 6.67
CA MET A 89 23.93 8.92 5.59
C MET A 89 25.13 9.80 5.28
N HIS A 90 26.23 9.18 4.88
CA HIS A 90 27.35 9.92 4.30
C HIS A 90 26.89 10.63 3.01
N PRO A 91 27.16 11.93 2.81
CA PRO A 91 26.62 12.68 1.67
C PRO A 91 26.95 12.07 0.31
N VAL A 92 28.16 11.53 0.14
CA VAL A 92 28.56 10.85 -1.11
C VAL A 92 27.78 9.55 -1.33
N ALA A 93 27.56 8.76 -0.27
CA ALA A 93 26.80 7.52 -0.38
C ALA A 93 25.33 7.82 -0.74
N HIS A 94 24.75 8.83 -0.09
CA HIS A 94 23.40 9.31 -0.38
C HIS A 94 23.25 9.75 -1.84
N ALA A 95 24.19 10.56 -2.36
CA ALA A 95 24.18 10.99 -3.75
C ALA A 95 24.31 9.81 -4.74
N VAL A 96 25.18 8.84 -4.45
CA VAL A 96 25.34 7.63 -5.27
C VAL A 96 24.07 6.78 -5.26
N PHE A 97 23.46 6.56 -4.10
CA PHE A 97 22.21 5.80 -4.00
C PHE A 97 21.08 6.51 -4.75
N GLY A 98 20.98 7.84 -4.62
CA GLY A 98 20.07 8.67 -5.41
C GLY A 98 20.23 8.45 -6.90
N PHE A 99 21.46 8.60 -7.40
CA PHE A 99 21.77 8.41 -8.82
C PHE A 99 21.41 6.99 -9.31
N LEU A 100 21.77 5.95 -8.57
CA LEU A 100 21.43 4.56 -8.92
C LEU A 100 19.93 4.31 -8.91
N THR A 101 19.21 4.95 -7.99
CA THR A 101 17.74 4.89 -7.93
C THR A 101 17.11 5.53 -9.15
N SER A 102 17.61 6.70 -9.59
CA SER A 102 17.12 7.36 -10.81
C SER A 102 17.38 6.49 -12.04
N LEU A 103 18.57 5.90 -12.17
CA LEU A 103 18.88 4.97 -13.27
C LEU A 103 17.96 3.74 -13.27
N TYR A 104 17.72 3.16 -12.09
CA TYR A 104 16.80 2.05 -11.95
C TYR A 104 15.38 2.44 -12.35
N ALA A 105 14.90 3.61 -11.92
CA ALA A 105 13.55 4.05 -12.21
C ALA A 105 13.33 4.27 -13.73
N ILE A 106 14.35 4.79 -14.44
CA ILE A 106 14.34 4.85 -15.91
C ILE A 106 14.24 3.43 -16.51
N ALA A 107 15.03 2.48 -16.01
CA ALA A 107 15.02 1.10 -16.51
C ALA A 107 13.68 0.39 -16.26
N ALA A 108 13.04 0.62 -15.10
CA ALA A 108 11.75 0.02 -14.73
C ALA A 108 10.59 0.46 -15.65
N HIS A 109 10.71 1.61 -16.32
CA HIS A 109 9.69 2.14 -17.24
C HIS A 109 9.71 1.54 -18.64
N ASP A 110 10.76 0.79 -19.01
CA ASP A 110 10.88 0.23 -20.37
C ASP A 110 10.28 -1.18 -20.49
N GLY A 111 9.74 -1.73 -19.39
CA GLY A 111 9.09 -3.06 -19.36
C GLY A 111 9.98 -4.25 -19.72
N ARG A 112 11.30 -4.02 -19.90
CA ARG A 112 12.30 -5.07 -20.12
C ARG A 112 12.67 -5.71 -18.78
N ALA A 113 13.61 -6.66 -18.83
CA ALA A 113 14.17 -7.23 -17.61
C ALA A 113 14.55 -6.13 -16.60
N TRP A 114 14.44 -6.43 -15.30
CA TRP A 114 14.80 -5.56 -14.16
C TRP A 114 13.73 -4.60 -13.61
N ASP A 115 12.47 -4.63 -14.09
CA ASP A 115 11.35 -4.00 -13.40
C ASP A 115 10.92 -4.85 -12.17
N LEU A 116 11.45 -4.52 -10.98
CA LEU A 116 11.21 -5.31 -9.76
C LEU A 116 9.83 -5.07 -9.16
N SER A 117 9.20 -3.91 -9.37
CA SER A 117 7.87 -3.62 -8.85
C SER A 117 6.75 -3.91 -9.85
N GLY A 118 7.07 -4.02 -11.14
CA GLY A 118 6.07 -4.14 -12.19
C GLY A 118 5.43 -2.79 -12.53
N HIS A 119 6.23 -1.72 -12.57
CA HIS A 119 5.76 -0.37 -12.88
C HIS A 119 5.18 -0.24 -14.29
N THR A 120 5.66 -1.02 -15.25
CA THR A 120 4.98 -1.07 -16.57
C THR A 120 3.56 -1.64 -16.45
N GLN A 121 3.36 -2.63 -15.57
CA GLN A 121 2.02 -3.17 -15.30
C GLN A 121 1.14 -2.16 -14.56
N HIS A 122 1.72 -1.32 -13.69
CA HIS A 122 1.02 -0.23 -13.01
C HIS A 122 0.37 0.74 -14.02
N HIS A 123 1.06 1.09 -15.12
CA HIS A 123 0.47 1.91 -16.18
C HIS A 123 -0.81 1.32 -16.80
N HIS A 124 -0.91 -0.02 -16.82
CA HIS A 124 -2.11 -0.72 -17.25
C HIS A 124 -3.12 -0.95 -16.12
N HIS A 125 -2.66 -1.08 -14.88
CA HIS A 125 -3.43 -1.45 -13.69
C HIS A 125 -3.13 -0.46 -12.55
N LYS A 126 -3.73 0.73 -12.67
CA LYS A 126 -3.41 1.93 -11.86
C LYS A 126 -3.64 1.76 -10.35
N ASP A 127 -4.35 0.70 -9.95
CA ASP A 127 -4.65 0.40 -8.55
C ASP A 127 -3.61 -0.52 -7.87
N LEU A 128 -2.53 -0.89 -8.57
CA LEU A 128 -1.53 -1.88 -8.14
C LEU A 128 -0.10 -1.41 -8.41
N ASN A 129 0.90 -1.97 -7.74
CA ASN A 129 2.32 -1.72 -7.96
C ASN A 129 2.70 -0.23 -7.83
N PHE A 130 2.44 0.36 -6.66
CA PHE A 130 2.73 1.77 -6.41
C PHE A 130 4.21 2.02 -6.05
N GLY A 131 4.91 1.04 -5.51
CA GLY A 131 6.31 1.13 -5.14
C GLY A 131 7.26 1.08 -6.34
N LEU A 132 8.48 1.56 -6.12
CA LEU A 132 9.55 1.53 -7.13
C LEU A 132 10.30 0.19 -7.12
N TYR A 133 10.60 -0.33 -5.93
CA TYR A 133 11.18 -1.66 -5.74
C TYR A 133 10.10 -2.71 -5.40
N GLY A 134 8.98 -2.25 -4.86
CA GLY A 134 7.80 -3.06 -4.61
C GLY A 134 7.90 -3.94 -3.37
N CYS A 135 8.79 -3.59 -2.42
CA CYS A 135 8.86 -4.28 -1.13
C CYS A 135 7.64 -3.90 -0.27
N TRP A 136 7.23 -2.63 -0.32
CA TRP A 136 6.02 -2.20 0.38
C TRP A 136 4.74 -2.59 -0.35
N ASP A 137 4.77 -2.82 -1.67
CA ASP A 137 3.60 -3.39 -2.35
C ASP A 137 3.27 -4.81 -1.86
N CYS A 138 4.28 -5.59 -1.50
CA CYS A 138 4.08 -6.89 -0.86
C CYS A 138 3.43 -6.74 0.52
N VAL A 139 3.85 -5.74 1.30
CA VAL A 139 3.35 -5.50 2.67
C VAL A 139 1.93 -4.91 2.65
N CYS A 140 1.68 -3.95 1.75
CA CYS A 140 0.39 -3.29 1.58
C CYS A 140 -0.59 -4.10 0.72
N ASN A 141 -0.13 -5.24 0.18
CA ASN A 141 -0.89 -6.12 -0.72
C ASN A 141 -1.47 -5.37 -1.93
N SER A 142 -0.66 -4.48 -2.51
CA SER A 142 -0.91 -3.79 -3.78
C SER A 142 -0.11 -4.40 -4.93
N ARG A 143 0.66 -5.47 -4.69
CA ARG A 143 1.46 -6.12 -5.74
C ARG A 143 0.58 -6.92 -6.71
N PHE A 144 0.85 -6.77 -8.00
CA PHE A 144 0.19 -7.53 -9.06
C PHE A 144 0.47 -9.03 -8.92
N SER A 145 -0.58 -9.82 -9.12
CA SER A 145 -0.52 -11.28 -9.14
C SER A 145 -1.30 -11.80 -10.36
N PRO A 146 -0.78 -12.80 -11.10
CA PRO A 146 -1.51 -13.49 -12.17
C PRO A 146 -2.74 -14.21 -11.57
N GLY A 147 -3.88 -13.54 -11.60
CA GLY A 147 -5.09 -13.93 -10.85
C GLY A 147 -5.86 -12.75 -10.25
N TYR A 148 -5.30 -11.53 -10.33
CA TYR A 148 -5.97 -10.31 -9.94
C TYR A 148 -7.30 -10.14 -10.70
N ASN A 149 -8.42 -10.09 -9.95
CA ASN A 149 -9.78 -9.99 -10.48
C ASN A 149 -10.41 -8.59 -10.25
N GLY A 150 -9.59 -7.57 -9.99
CA GLY A 150 -10.05 -6.20 -9.77
C GLY A 150 -10.44 -5.85 -8.34
N THR A 151 -10.26 -6.75 -7.36
CA THR A 151 -10.53 -6.46 -5.95
C THR A 151 -9.22 -6.45 -5.16
N VAL A 152 -8.63 -5.28 -4.92
CA VAL A 152 -7.48 -5.13 -4.01
C VAL A 152 -7.95 -5.46 -2.59
N ARG A 153 -7.83 -6.73 -2.18
CA ARG A 153 -8.20 -7.20 -0.83
C ARG A 153 -7.08 -6.95 0.20
N GLY A 154 -6.28 -5.89 -0.01
CA GLY A 154 -5.13 -5.51 0.81
C GLY A 154 -5.49 -4.57 1.95
N LEU A 155 -5.03 -4.91 3.15
CA LEU A 155 -5.52 -4.50 4.47
C LEU A 155 -5.51 -2.99 4.79
N LEU A 156 -5.08 -2.08 3.93
CA LEU A 156 -4.95 -0.66 4.30
C LEU A 156 -5.38 0.37 3.24
N LEU A 157 -5.68 -0.02 2.00
CA LEU A 157 -5.84 0.95 0.90
C LEU A 157 -7.14 0.78 0.07
N THR A 158 -8.01 -0.16 0.44
CA THR A 158 -9.35 -0.28 -0.17
C THR A 158 -10.37 0.65 0.48
N ARG A 159 -10.20 1.94 0.22
CA ARG A 159 -11.31 2.86 -0.05
C ARG A 159 -10.69 4.13 -0.59
N HIS A 160 -11.22 4.62 -1.70
CA HIS A 160 -11.03 5.99 -2.17
C HIS A 160 -10.73 6.95 -1.00
N LEU A 161 -9.46 7.26 -0.76
CA LEU A 161 -9.11 8.48 -0.06
C LEU A 161 -9.32 9.56 -1.12
N GLN A 162 -10.55 10.08 -1.20
CA GLN A 162 -10.74 11.33 -1.89
C GLN A 162 -9.88 12.33 -1.13
N PHE A 163 -9.13 13.19 -1.82
CA PHE A 163 -8.38 14.28 -1.16
C PHE A 163 -9.27 15.13 -0.22
N GLN A 164 -10.58 15.08 -0.44
CA GLN A 164 -11.62 15.66 0.39
C GLN A 164 -11.70 15.05 1.80
N ASP A 165 -11.42 13.75 1.99
CA ASP A 165 -11.57 13.06 3.27
C ASP A 165 -10.41 13.34 4.25
N VAL A 166 -9.21 13.60 3.73
CA VAL A 166 -8.01 13.91 4.54
C VAL A 166 -8.09 15.31 5.16
N PHE A 167 -8.84 16.22 4.54
CA PHE A 167 -9.01 17.60 4.98
C PHE A 167 -10.47 18.00 5.21
N ASN A 168 -11.40 17.04 5.33
CA ASN A 168 -12.80 17.36 5.58
C ASN A 168 -12.96 17.92 7.01
N THR A 169 -13.15 19.23 7.11
CA THR A 169 -13.42 19.90 8.39
C THR A 169 -14.68 19.35 9.08
N ALA A 170 -15.63 18.77 8.33
CA ALA A 170 -16.83 18.18 8.90
C ALA A 170 -16.53 16.91 9.72
N ASP A 171 -15.66 16.03 9.24
CA ASP A 171 -15.28 14.80 9.96
C ASP A 171 -14.39 15.11 11.16
N LEU A 172 -13.50 16.11 11.05
CA LEU A 172 -12.71 16.59 12.18
C LEU A 172 -13.61 17.21 13.25
N THR A 173 -14.64 17.97 12.85
CA THR A 173 -15.63 18.55 13.78
C THR A 173 -16.50 17.48 14.42
N ALA A 174 -16.92 16.45 13.67
CA ALA A 174 -17.66 15.32 14.20
C ALA A 174 -16.84 14.49 15.19
N ALA A 175 -15.55 14.26 14.90
CA ALA A 175 -14.61 13.60 15.80
C ALA A 175 -14.37 14.41 17.08
N MET A 176 -14.23 15.74 16.97
CA MET A 176 -14.11 16.63 18.12
C MET A 176 -15.40 16.67 18.97
N GLN A 177 -16.58 16.65 18.35
CA GLN A 177 -17.86 16.58 19.05
C GLN A 177 -18.07 15.23 19.75
N SER A 178 -17.61 14.14 19.13
CA SER A 178 -17.57 12.80 19.72
C SER A 178 -16.70 12.76 20.98
N LEU A 179 -15.51 13.37 20.93
CA LEU A 179 -14.60 13.47 22.08
C LEU A 179 -15.21 14.31 23.22
N GLN A 180 -15.82 15.45 22.90
CA GLN A 180 -16.57 16.27 23.86
C GLN A 180 -17.75 15.50 24.50
N GLY A 181 -18.42 14.63 23.73
CA GLY A 181 -19.47 13.76 24.23
C GLY A 181 -18.94 12.73 25.24
N THR A 182 -17.77 12.13 24.97
CA THR A 182 -17.14 11.18 25.89
C THR A 182 -16.64 11.83 27.19
N ASP A 183 -16.18 13.07 27.12
CA ASP A 183 -15.74 13.81 28.32
C ASP A 183 -16.92 14.21 29.20
N ARG A 184 -18.06 14.57 28.60
CA ARG A 184 -19.32 14.79 29.34
C ARG A 184 -19.83 13.51 30.01
N LEU A 185 -19.70 12.36 29.34
CA LEU A 185 -20.07 11.05 29.92
C LEU A 185 -19.14 10.65 31.07
N ARG A 186 -17.83 10.93 30.98
CA ARG A 186 -16.89 10.73 32.11
C ARG A 186 -17.22 11.65 33.28
N ALA A 187 -17.52 12.93 33.02
CA ALA A 187 -17.91 13.87 34.06
C ALA A 187 -19.19 13.44 34.78
N ALA A 188 -20.22 13.04 34.03
CA ALA A 188 -21.47 12.53 34.59
C ALA A 188 -21.28 11.23 35.40
N ARG A 189 -20.40 10.33 34.94
CA ARG A 189 -20.04 9.13 35.71
C ARG A 189 -19.38 9.49 37.04
N HIS A 190 -18.44 10.44 37.04
CA HIS A 190 -17.80 10.91 38.27
C HIS A 190 -18.80 11.55 39.25
N GLU A 191 -19.77 12.33 38.76
CA GLU A 191 -20.85 12.88 39.61
C GLU A 191 -21.75 11.80 40.21
N ILE A 192 -22.07 10.76 39.44
CA ILE A 192 -22.86 9.61 39.93
C ILE A 192 -22.08 8.80 40.97
N GLU A 193 -20.78 8.57 40.73
CA GLU A 193 -19.91 7.85 41.67
C GLU A 193 -19.70 8.66 42.97
N ASP A 194 -19.53 9.99 42.89
CA ASP A 194 -19.44 10.87 44.06
C ASP A 194 -20.77 10.93 44.83
N SER A 195 -21.91 10.97 44.12
CA SER A 195 -23.23 10.89 44.73
C SER A 195 -23.48 9.56 45.45
N ARG A 196 -23.00 8.44 44.87
CA ARG A 196 -23.02 7.12 45.51
C ARG A 196 -22.11 7.04 46.74
N ALA A 197 -20.94 7.66 46.69
CA ALA A 197 -20.03 7.73 47.83
C ALA A 197 -20.63 8.55 48.99
N ARG A 198 -21.32 9.66 48.70
CA ARG A 198 -22.04 10.48 49.70
C ARG A 198 -23.27 9.80 50.29
N ALA A 199 -23.90 8.88 49.56
CA ALA A 199 -25.10 8.17 50.01
C ALA A 199 -24.84 7.08 51.07
N GLY A 200 -23.58 6.78 51.42
CA GLY A 200 -23.22 5.83 52.47
C GLY A 200 -23.42 4.37 52.03
N GLY A 201 -22.32 3.65 51.85
CA GLY A 201 -22.32 2.29 51.31
C GLY A 201 -23.01 1.23 52.20
N HIS A 202 -23.79 0.37 51.56
CA HIS A 202 -23.99 -1.01 52.00
C HIS A 202 -24.31 -1.91 50.78
N PRO A 203 -23.52 -2.95 50.46
CA PRO A 203 -23.90 -3.90 49.43
C PRO A 203 -24.81 -4.98 50.02
N ALA A 204 -26.06 -5.06 49.54
CA ALA A 204 -26.88 -6.24 49.74
C ALA A 204 -26.51 -7.28 48.66
N VAL A 205 -25.82 -8.33 49.08
CA VAL A 205 -25.60 -9.56 48.32
C VAL A 205 -26.94 -10.29 48.21
N HIS A 206 -27.33 -10.71 47.01
CA HIS A 206 -28.25 -11.83 46.83
C HIS A 206 -27.85 -12.66 45.60
N ASP A 207 -27.27 -13.82 45.90
CA ASP A 207 -27.19 -14.97 45.01
C ASP A 207 -28.59 -15.54 44.74
N THR A 208 -28.89 -15.87 43.48
CA THR A 208 -29.77 -17.00 43.17
C THR A 208 -29.31 -17.67 41.88
N SER A 209 -28.78 -18.89 42.02
CA SER A 209 -28.66 -19.90 40.98
C SER A 209 -30.02 -20.55 40.72
N PHE A 210 -30.33 -20.87 39.45
CA PHE A 210 -31.33 -21.90 39.13
C PHE A 210 -30.99 -22.57 37.80
N ALA A 211 -30.84 -23.90 37.86
CA ALA A 211 -30.69 -24.81 36.75
C ALA A 211 -32.07 -25.28 36.25
N GLY A 212 -32.21 -25.55 34.94
CA GLY A 212 -33.42 -26.12 34.37
C GLY A 212 -33.23 -26.60 32.93
N THR A 213 -33.35 -27.91 32.76
CA THR A 213 -33.14 -28.79 31.58
C THR A 213 -34.32 -28.89 30.61
N ALA A 214 -34.04 -29.13 29.31
CA ALA A 214 -34.76 -30.01 28.35
C ALA A 214 -33.93 -30.07 27.03
N ALA A 215 -33.32 -31.19 26.57
CA ALA A 215 -33.88 -32.40 25.93
C ALA A 215 -34.83 -32.11 24.76
N ALA A 216 -34.82 -32.74 23.58
CA ALA A 216 -33.98 -33.69 22.84
C ALA A 216 -34.65 -33.87 21.45
N ALA A 217 -33.92 -34.25 20.38
CA ALA A 217 -34.37 -35.20 19.34
C ALA A 217 -33.28 -35.42 18.26
N SER A 218 -32.96 -36.71 18.06
CA SER A 218 -32.10 -37.34 17.05
C SER A 218 -32.84 -37.51 15.71
N SER A 219 -32.20 -37.80 14.56
CA SER A 219 -31.67 -39.11 14.10
C SER A 219 -30.81 -38.92 12.82
N ALA A 220 -29.62 -39.53 12.73
CA ALA A 220 -29.27 -40.78 12.00
C ALA A 220 -29.52 -40.72 10.47
N GLY A 221 -28.60 -41.08 9.57
CA GLY A 221 -27.26 -41.68 9.65
C GLY A 221 -26.69 -41.93 8.23
N ASP A 222 -25.44 -42.40 8.17
CA ASP A 222 -24.87 -43.36 7.18
C ASP A 222 -24.80 -42.95 5.69
N THR A 223 -23.82 -43.30 4.85
CA THR A 223 -22.51 -43.99 4.89
C THR A 223 -21.85 -43.77 3.50
N THR A 224 -20.50 -43.87 3.43
CA THR A 224 -19.60 -44.39 2.35
C THR A 224 -20.08 -44.40 0.87
N SER A 225 -19.29 -44.16 -0.18
CA SER A 225 -17.88 -44.45 -0.49
C SER A 225 -17.56 -43.95 -1.92
N ASP A 226 -16.29 -43.60 -2.11
CA ASP A 226 -15.43 -43.73 -3.31
C ASP A 226 -16.04 -44.15 -4.66
N ASP A 227 -15.66 -43.43 -5.73
CA ASP A 227 -15.08 -44.07 -6.91
C ASP A 227 -14.12 -43.12 -7.65
N SER A 228 -12.93 -43.63 -7.91
CA SER A 228 -11.84 -43.04 -8.68
C SER A 228 -11.51 -44.02 -9.80
N GLY A 229 -11.68 -43.61 -11.05
CA GLY A 229 -11.39 -44.44 -12.22
C GLY A 229 -10.84 -43.59 -13.36
N SER A 230 -9.66 -43.97 -13.81
CA SER A 230 -8.80 -43.35 -14.82
C SER A 230 -9.04 -43.90 -16.24
N ASP A 231 -8.40 -43.21 -17.19
CA ASP A 231 -7.83 -43.70 -18.45
C ASP A 231 -8.58 -43.48 -19.78
N GLY A 232 -7.82 -42.97 -20.75
CA GLY A 232 -8.16 -43.04 -22.18
C GLY A 232 -7.48 -41.98 -23.06
N GLU A 233 -6.19 -42.15 -23.36
CA GLU A 233 -5.49 -41.45 -24.46
C GLU A 233 -5.67 -42.14 -25.83
N GLU A 234 -5.42 -41.34 -26.88
CA GLU A 234 -5.09 -41.63 -28.28
C GLU A 234 -6.19 -41.93 -29.34
N GLY A 235 -6.17 -41.10 -30.41
CA GLY A 235 -6.51 -41.52 -31.77
C GLY A 235 -7.08 -40.46 -32.73
N GLY A 236 -6.24 -39.92 -33.64
CA GLY A 236 -6.62 -39.82 -35.07
C GLY A 236 -6.99 -38.46 -35.72
N SER A 237 -6.00 -37.86 -36.39
CA SER A 237 -5.99 -37.55 -37.83
C SER A 237 -7.03 -36.58 -38.49
N ALA A 238 -6.47 -35.45 -38.96
CA ALA A 238 -6.55 -34.90 -40.33
C ALA A 238 -7.60 -33.83 -40.74
N SER A 239 -7.03 -32.72 -41.24
CA SER A 239 -7.22 -32.19 -42.60
C SER A 239 -8.31 -31.13 -42.88
N ARG A 240 -7.80 -29.99 -43.40
CA ARG A 240 -8.29 -29.11 -44.50
C ARG A 240 -8.93 -27.75 -44.14
N ARG A 241 -8.24 -26.71 -44.66
CA ARG A 241 -8.72 -25.60 -45.53
C ARG A 241 -9.70 -24.61 -44.87
N SER A 242 -9.73 -23.30 -45.15
CA SER A 242 -9.01 -22.41 -46.07
C SER A 242 -9.43 -20.97 -45.72
N SER A 243 -8.49 -20.04 -45.85
CA SER A 243 -8.64 -18.68 -46.42
C SER A 243 -9.74 -17.70 -45.98
N SER A 244 -9.26 -16.45 -45.85
CA SER A 244 -9.93 -15.18 -46.23
C SER A 244 -10.97 -14.65 -45.24
N ALA A 245 -11.17 -13.35 -45.01
CA ALA A 245 -10.58 -12.14 -45.55
C ALA A 245 -11.12 -10.96 -44.70
N LEU A 246 -10.31 -9.91 -44.57
CA LEU A 246 -10.71 -8.52 -44.79
C LEU A 246 -11.95 -7.97 -44.02
N ARG A 247 -11.74 -7.07 -43.04
CA ARG A 247 -12.01 -5.63 -43.22
C ARG A 247 -11.75 -4.78 -41.98
N ARG A 248 -10.76 -3.92 -42.15
CA ARG A 248 -10.50 -2.64 -41.50
C ARG A 248 -11.73 -1.72 -41.58
N ARG A 249 -12.18 -1.14 -40.46
CA ARG A 249 -12.97 0.11 -40.45
C ARG A 249 -12.37 1.08 -39.42
N LYS A 250 -11.73 2.13 -39.95
CA LYS A 250 -11.50 3.44 -39.32
C LYS A 250 -12.76 4.31 -39.51
N ARG A 251 -12.89 5.33 -38.65
CA ARG A 251 -13.87 6.45 -38.56
C ARG A 251 -14.80 6.26 -37.35
N GLN A 252 -14.92 7.17 -36.39
CA GLN A 252 -14.51 8.57 -36.25
C GLN A 252 -13.87 8.79 -34.88
#